data_AF-A0A0C2FYQ4-F1
#
_entry.id   AF-A0A0C2FYQ4-F1
#
_cell.length_a   1.000
_cell.length_b   1.000
_cell.length_c   1.000
_cell.angle_alpha   90.00
_cell.angle_beta   90.00
_cell.angle_gamma   90.00
#
_symmetry.space_group_name_H-M   'P 1'
#
loop_
_entity.id
_entity.type
_entity.pdbx_description
1 polymer ?
#
loop_
_entity_poly.entity_id
_entity_poly.type
_entity_poly.pdbx_seq_one_letter_code
_entity_poly.pdbx_strand_id
1 'polypeptide(L)'
;MRALVVLLLLSAAVLCRALGLGKSTPAVPTFLRDLTHESRHEYSDLKRRWDLSWKEKAQKILEWADKNGIKETVVEYLGKKKVERKQQRKLFDELLENLPAVGKKYISIRDDVNKTKAQKAAEMDKLRSEHKKEFKVIQYAMKVLSPRHQRSRRNDKGGQVPKEKKEEA
;
A
#
# COMPACT_ATOMS: atom_id res chain seq x y z
N MET A 1 -18.84 1.73 -38.35
CA MET A 1 -18.18 2.69 -37.43
C MET A 1 -18.80 2.68 -36.03
N ARG A 2 -20.12 2.90 -35.86
CA ARG A 2 -20.77 2.97 -34.53
C ARG A 2 -20.69 1.66 -33.72
N ALA A 3 -20.86 0.50 -34.36
CA ALA A 3 -20.81 -0.81 -33.67
C ALA A 3 -19.40 -1.18 -33.12
N LEU A 4 -18.34 -0.76 -33.81
CA LEU A 4 -16.95 -1.02 -33.39
C LEU A 4 -16.55 -0.18 -32.17
N VAL A 5 -17.08 1.05 -32.07
CA VAL A 5 -16.86 1.92 -30.90
C VAL A 5 -17.55 1.34 -29.66
N VAL A 6 -18.75 0.77 -29.81
CA VAL A 6 -19.48 0.12 -28.70
C VAL A 6 -18.74 -1.13 -28.21
N LEU A 7 -18.19 -1.95 -29.11
CA LEU A 7 -17.39 -3.13 -28.77
C LEU A 7 -16.07 -2.77 -28.06
N LEU A 8 -15.41 -1.67 -28.45
CA LEU A 8 -14.21 -1.16 -27.76
C LEU A 8 -14.51 -0.60 -26.36
N LEU A 9 -15.66 0.04 -26.16
CA LEU A 9 -16.05 0.54 -24.84
C LEU A 9 -16.45 -0.59 -23.88
N LEU A 10 -17.10 -1.64 -24.39
CA LEU A 10 -17.43 -2.83 -23.60
C LEU A 10 -16.17 -3.62 -23.22
N SER A 11 -15.19 -3.74 -24.12
CA SER A 11 -13.91 -4.40 -23.80
C SER A 11 -13.11 -3.60 -22.77
N ALA A 12 -13.09 -2.27 -22.85
CA ALA A 12 -12.47 -1.42 -21.84
C ALA A 12 -13.13 -1.57 -20.45
N ALA A 13 -14.47 -1.63 -20.39
CA ALA A 13 -15.19 -1.82 -19.12
C ALA A 13 -14.94 -3.21 -18.50
N VAL A 14 -14.85 -4.25 -19.32
CA VAL A 14 -14.52 -5.62 -18.87
C VAL A 14 -13.05 -5.71 -18.43
N LEU A 15 -12.12 -5.07 -19.15
CA LEU A 15 -10.71 -4.95 -18.76
C LEU A 15 -10.53 -4.16 -17.46
N CYS A 16 -11.30 -3.09 -17.23
CA CYS A 16 -11.26 -2.35 -15.97
C CYS A 16 -11.71 -3.17 -14.76
N ARG A 17 -12.68 -4.09 -14.93
CA ARG A 17 -13.10 -5.02 -13.87
C ARG A 17 -12.08 -6.15 -13.65
N ALA A 18 -11.48 -6.69 -14.71
CA ALA A 18 -10.50 -7.77 -14.63
C ALA A 18 -9.14 -7.34 -14.04
N LEU A 19 -8.76 -6.07 -14.18
CA LEU A 19 -7.48 -5.53 -13.69
C LEU A 19 -7.43 -5.30 -12.17
N GLY A 20 -8.49 -5.61 -11.42
CA GLY A 20 -8.41 -5.67 -9.96
C GLY A 20 -7.93 -4.38 -9.29
N LEU A 21 -8.10 -3.22 -9.95
CA LEU A 21 -7.89 -1.89 -9.36
C LEU A 21 -9.01 -1.53 -8.37
N GLY A 22 -9.47 -2.52 -7.60
CA GLY A 22 -10.21 -2.29 -6.39
C GLY A 22 -9.28 -1.57 -5.42
N LYS A 23 -9.28 -0.24 -5.46
CA LYS A 23 -8.85 0.56 -4.32
C LYS A 23 -9.64 0.00 -3.14
N SER A 24 -9.00 -0.74 -2.24
CA SER A 24 -9.66 -1.10 -0.99
C SER A 24 -9.94 0.23 -0.30
N THR A 25 -11.16 0.73 -0.40
CA THR A 25 -11.58 1.85 0.41
C THR A 25 -11.33 1.41 1.85
N PRO A 26 -10.51 2.12 2.63
CA PRO A 26 -10.27 1.75 4.01
C PRO A 26 -11.63 1.60 4.68
N ALA A 27 -11.88 0.44 5.28
CA ALA A 27 -13.17 0.16 5.91
C ALA A 27 -13.52 1.32 6.84
N VAL A 28 -14.63 1.99 6.55
CA VAL A 28 -15.13 3.11 7.34
C VAL A 28 -15.46 2.55 8.73
N PRO A 29 -14.96 3.14 9.83
CA PRO A 29 -15.32 2.70 11.17
C PRO A 29 -16.84 2.60 11.33
N THR A 30 -17.32 1.51 11.91
CA THR A 30 -18.76 1.21 11.98
C THR A 30 -19.54 2.28 12.73
N PHE A 31 -18.94 2.89 13.76
CA PHE A 31 -19.56 3.98 14.54
C PHE A 31 -19.87 5.25 13.72
N LEU A 32 -19.32 5.38 12.52
CA LEU A 32 -19.62 6.51 11.63
C LEU A 32 -20.91 6.29 10.82
N ARG A 33 -21.45 5.07 10.76
CA ARG A 33 -22.58 4.75 9.86
C ARG A 33 -23.85 5.51 10.22
N ASP A 34 -24.10 5.68 11.51
CA ASP A 34 -25.35 6.24 12.02
C ASP A 34 -25.26 7.77 12.25
N LEU A 35 -24.13 8.38 11.89
CA LEU A 35 -23.91 9.82 12.02
C LEU A 35 -24.33 10.58 10.76
N THR A 36 -24.65 11.86 10.95
CA THR A 36 -24.93 12.78 9.84
C THR A 36 -23.75 12.87 8.88
N HIS A 37 -24.02 13.30 7.65
CA HIS A 37 -22.96 13.52 6.66
C HIS A 37 -21.93 14.55 7.16
N GLU A 38 -22.40 15.62 7.81
CA GLU A 38 -21.55 16.67 8.38
C GLU A 38 -20.63 16.12 9.48
N SER A 39 -21.16 15.36 10.44
CA SER A 39 -20.35 14.77 11.51
C SER A 39 -19.29 13.81 10.96
N ARG A 40 -19.62 13.03 9.93
CA ARG A 40 -18.64 12.18 9.23
C ARG A 40 -17.54 12.99 8.53
N HIS A 41 -17.90 14.14 7.94
CA HIS A 41 -16.95 15.04 7.32
C HIS A 41 -15.99 15.64 8.36
N GLU A 42 -16.51 16.16 9.47
CA GLU A 42 -15.71 16.68 10.59
C GLU A 42 -14.68 15.65 11.08
N TYR A 43 -15.11 14.38 11.27
CA TYR A 43 -14.20 13.30 11.65
C TYR A 43 -13.11 13.04 10.60
N SER A 44 -13.47 13.02 9.32
CA SER A 44 -12.53 12.82 8.22
C SER A 44 -11.48 13.93 8.18
N ASP A 45 -11.89 15.18 8.40
CA ASP A 45 -10.99 16.34 8.44
C ASP A 45 -10.03 16.24 9.62
N LEU A 46 -10.52 15.92 10.82
CA LEU A 46 -9.68 15.69 12.00
C LEU A 46 -8.63 14.60 11.74
N LYS A 47 -8.99 13.52 11.04
CA LYS A 47 -8.02 12.47 10.66
C LYS A 47 -6.94 12.97 9.71
N ARG A 48 -7.27 13.87 8.78
CA ARG A 48 -6.37 14.39 7.74
C ARG A 48 -5.46 15.52 8.22
N ARG A 49 -5.73 16.14 9.38
CA ARG A 49 -4.86 17.17 9.98
C ARG A 49 -3.43 16.64 10.18
N TRP A 50 -2.47 17.24 9.50
CA TRP A 50 -1.06 16.85 9.52
C TRP A 50 -0.23 17.72 10.48
N ASP A 51 -0.80 18.85 10.89
CA ASP A 51 -0.26 19.83 11.84
C ASP A 51 -0.45 19.42 13.31
N LEU A 52 -1.24 18.38 13.58
CA LEU A 52 -1.53 17.90 14.94
C LEU A 52 -0.73 16.64 15.27
N SER A 53 -0.20 16.58 16.50
CA SER A 53 0.30 15.35 17.07
C SER A 53 -0.81 14.30 17.22
N TRP A 54 -0.42 13.04 17.38
CA TRP A 54 -1.39 11.97 17.66
C TRP A 54 -2.17 12.18 18.96
N LYS A 55 -1.56 12.79 19.97
CA LYS A 55 -2.21 13.06 21.26
C LYS A 55 -3.28 14.14 21.08
N GLU A 56 -2.95 15.24 20.41
CA GLU A 56 -3.90 16.32 20.13
C GLU A 56 -5.03 15.85 19.21
N LYS A 57 -4.71 15.08 18.16
CA LYS A 57 -5.71 14.51 17.27
C LYS A 57 -6.67 13.57 18.02
N ALA A 58 -6.15 12.73 18.91
CA ALA A 58 -6.99 11.85 19.73
C ALA A 58 -7.91 12.66 20.65
N GLN A 59 -7.39 13.72 21.29
CA GLN A 59 -8.17 14.62 22.13
C GLN A 59 -9.32 15.28 21.35
N LYS A 60 -9.02 15.89 20.19
CA LYS A 60 -10.06 16.51 19.34
C LYS A 60 -11.09 15.51 18.81
N ILE A 61 -10.68 14.28 18.51
CA ILE A 61 -11.62 13.21 18.13
C ILE A 61 -12.52 12.83 19.31
N LEU A 62 -12.03 12.84 20.55
CA LEU A 62 -12.86 12.58 21.73
C LEU A 62 -13.84 13.71 22.00
N GLU A 63 -13.45 14.97 21.84
CA GLU A 63 -14.34 16.13 21.93
C GLU A 63 -15.43 16.08 20.85
N TRP A 64 -15.05 15.76 19.61
CA TRP A 64 -15.99 15.53 18.52
C TRP A 64 -16.95 14.37 18.83
N ALA A 65 -16.45 13.29 19.45
CA ALA A 65 -17.28 12.14 19.80
C ALA A 65 -18.26 12.45 20.93
N ASP A 66 -17.87 13.28 21.89
CA ASP A 66 -18.72 13.80 22.98
C ASP A 66 -19.89 14.62 22.40
N LYS A 67 -19.61 15.56 21.48
CA LYS A 67 -20.62 16.35 20.75
C LYS A 67 -21.64 15.47 20.01
N ASN A 68 -21.22 14.30 19.55
CA ASN A 68 -22.05 13.37 18.78
C ASN A 68 -22.65 12.22 19.63
N GLY A 69 -22.45 12.22 20.96
CA GLY A 69 -23.00 11.20 21.86
C GLY A 69 -22.43 9.79 21.68
N ILE A 70 -21.24 9.65 21.08
CA ILE A 70 -20.59 8.36 20.75
C ILE A 70 -19.21 8.18 21.39
N LYS A 71 -18.94 8.93 22.46
CA LYS A 71 -17.62 8.98 23.11
C LYS A 71 -17.12 7.62 23.54
N GLU A 72 -17.95 6.81 24.18
CA GLU A 72 -17.57 5.46 24.65
C GLU A 72 -17.09 4.58 23.50
N THR A 73 -17.88 4.48 22.43
CA THR A 73 -17.54 3.73 21.20
C THR A 73 -16.23 4.22 20.58
N VAL A 74 -15.98 5.52 20.60
CA VAL A 74 -14.74 6.10 20.05
C VAL A 74 -13.54 5.83 20.96
N VAL A 75 -13.71 5.86 22.28
CA VAL A 75 -12.66 5.48 23.25
C VAL A 75 -12.23 4.03 23.02
N GLU A 76 -13.18 3.10 22.89
CA GLU A 76 -12.90 1.70 22.59
C GLU A 76 -12.16 1.54 21.25
N TYR A 77 -12.63 2.23 20.21
CA TYR A 77 -11.99 2.21 18.91
C TYR A 77 -10.54 2.71 18.96
N LEU A 78 -10.27 3.84 19.63
CA LEU A 78 -8.92 4.38 19.80
C LEU A 78 -8.03 3.43 20.63
N GLY A 79 -8.59 2.81 21.66
CA GLY A 79 -7.93 1.76 22.44
C GLY A 79 -7.50 0.58 21.58
N LYS A 80 -8.41 0.02 20.78
CA LYS A 80 -8.13 -1.05 19.82
C LYS A 80 -7.03 -0.66 18.83
N LYS A 81 -7.10 0.55 18.26
CA LYS A 81 -6.08 1.06 17.33
C LYS A 81 -4.72 1.25 17.99
N LYS A 82 -4.66 1.56 19.28
CA LYS A 82 -3.40 1.62 20.04
C LYS A 82 -2.77 0.24 20.18
N VAL A 83 -3.57 -0.78 20.50
CA VAL A 83 -3.10 -2.18 20.60
C VAL A 83 -2.65 -2.71 19.24
N GLU A 84 -3.45 -2.52 18.19
CA GLU A 84 -3.11 -2.94 16.82
C GLU A 84 -1.77 -2.33 16.36
N ARG A 85 -1.53 -1.03 16.61
CA ARG A 85 -0.25 -0.39 16.28
C ARG A 85 0.92 -0.98 17.04
N LYS A 86 0.76 -1.30 18.33
CA LYS A 86 1.81 -1.96 19.13
C LYS A 86 2.11 -3.35 18.57
N GLN A 87 1.09 -4.13 18.24
CA GLN A 87 1.27 -5.46 17.66
C GLN A 87 1.94 -5.40 16.29
N GLN A 88 1.53 -4.46 15.43
CA GLN A 88 2.16 -4.23 14.13
C GLN A 88 3.64 -3.87 14.30
N ARG A 89 3.98 -3.04 15.29
CA ARG A 89 5.38 -2.68 15.56
C ARG A 89 6.22 -3.89 15.97
N LYS A 90 5.73 -4.71 16.91
CA LYS A 90 6.41 -5.96 17.30
C LYS A 90 6.66 -6.87 16.10
N LEU A 91 5.64 -7.09 15.27
CA LEU A 91 5.75 -7.90 14.04
C LEU A 91 6.75 -7.32 13.03
N PHE A 92 6.92 -6.00 13.00
CA PHE A 92 7.90 -5.34 12.14
C PHE A 92 9.32 -5.51 12.69
N ASP A 93 9.49 -5.37 14.00
CA ASP A 93 10.78 -5.57 14.66
C ASP A 93 11.25 -7.03 14.49
N GLU A 94 10.37 -8.02 14.72
CA GLU A 94 10.63 -9.44 14.46
C GLU A 94 11.03 -9.72 12.99
N LEU A 95 10.39 -9.04 12.04
CA LEU A 95 10.73 -9.16 10.62
C LEU A 95 12.14 -8.63 10.35
N LEU A 96 12.50 -7.48 10.92
CA LEU A 96 13.81 -6.87 10.75
C LEU A 96 14.94 -7.73 11.33
N GLU A 97 14.71 -8.39 12.46
CA GLU A 97 15.67 -9.31 13.07
C GLU A 97 15.98 -10.52 12.17
N ASN A 98 14.95 -11.07 11.52
CA ASN A 98 15.09 -12.24 10.66
C ASN A 98 15.56 -11.92 9.24
N LEU A 99 15.32 -10.70 8.76
CA LEU A 99 15.56 -10.30 7.38
C LEU A 99 17.00 -10.54 6.89
N PRO A 100 18.07 -10.25 7.65
CA PRO A 100 19.44 -10.47 7.20
C PRO A 100 19.74 -11.95 6.94
N ALA A 101 19.29 -12.85 7.81
CA ALA A 101 19.53 -14.28 7.68
C ALA A 101 18.78 -14.86 6.48
N VAL A 102 17.49 -14.53 6.34
CA VAL A 102 16.67 -14.97 5.20
C VAL A 102 17.19 -14.36 3.88
N GLY A 103 17.63 -13.11 3.90
CA GLY A 103 18.24 -12.42 2.76
C GLY A 103 19.49 -13.11 2.26
N LYS A 104 20.40 -13.51 3.16
CA LYS A 104 21.60 -14.29 2.82
C LYS A 104 21.24 -15.64 2.17
N LYS A 105 20.28 -16.38 2.75
CA LYS A 105 19.79 -17.65 2.16
C LYS A 105 19.17 -17.45 0.77
N TYR A 106 18.38 -16.38 0.61
CA TYR A 106 17.79 -16.04 -0.69
C TYR A 106 18.88 -15.83 -1.75
N ILE A 107 19.90 -15.03 -1.43
CA ILE A 107 21.01 -14.76 -2.35
C ILE A 107 21.78 -16.05 -2.66
N SER A 108 22.09 -16.86 -1.64
CA SER A 108 22.85 -18.11 -1.84
C SER A 108 22.12 -19.08 -2.77
N ILE A 109 20.80 -19.26 -2.61
CA ILE A 109 20.02 -20.15 -3.50
C ILE A 109 20.04 -19.61 -4.93
N ARG A 110 19.89 -18.29 -5.10
CA ARG A 110 19.82 -17.66 -6.43
C ARG A 110 21.15 -17.76 -7.17
N ASP A 111 22.24 -17.48 -6.47
CA ASP A 111 23.57 -17.30 -7.06
C ASP A 111 24.38 -18.62 -7.10
N ASP A 112 23.86 -19.72 -6.55
CA ASP A 112 24.47 -21.06 -6.61
C ASP A 112 24.59 -21.57 -8.04
N VAL A 113 25.78 -21.53 -8.62
CA VAL A 113 26.03 -21.95 -10.01
C VAL A 113 25.93 -23.45 -10.23
N ASN A 114 25.98 -24.26 -9.17
CA ASN A 114 25.95 -25.71 -9.25
C ASN A 114 24.52 -26.28 -9.28
N LYS A 115 23.52 -25.47 -8.94
CA LYS A 115 22.10 -25.88 -8.93
C LYS A 115 21.39 -25.59 -10.25
N THR A 116 20.60 -26.57 -10.68
CA THR A 116 19.65 -26.40 -11.78
C THR A 116 18.55 -25.41 -11.42
N LYS A 117 17.86 -24.86 -12.43
CA LYS A 117 16.72 -23.96 -12.22
C LYS A 117 15.61 -24.60 -11.39
N ALA A 118 15.34 -25.89 -11.59
CA ALA A 118 14.31 -26.64 -10.86
C ALA A 118 14.66 -26.77 -9.37
N GLN A 119 15.92 -27.10 -9.05
CA GLN A 119 16.40 -27.17 -7.66
C GLN A 119 16.31 -25.82 -6.95
N LYS A 120 16.74 -24.74 -7.63
CA LYS A 120 16.61 -23.37 -7.08
C LYS A 120 15.15 -22.99 -6.83
N ALA A 121 14.25 -23.34 -7.74
CA ALA A 121 12.82 -23.06 -7.58
C ALA A 121 12.25 -23.77 -6.34
N ALA A 122 12.55 -25.07 -6.18
CA ALA A 122 12.10 -25.85 -5.02
C ALA A 122 12.62 -25.26 -3.69
N GLU A 123 13.90 -24.88 -3.63
CA GLU A 123 14.49 -24.26 -2.43
C GLU A 123 13.91 -22.87 -2.15
N MET A 124 13.65 -22.08 -3.20
CA MET A 124 12.99 -20.77 -3.06
C MET A 124 11.56 -20.91 -2.56
N ASP A 125 10.82 -21.91 -3.02
CA ASP A 125 9.46 -22.17 -2.54
C ASP A 125 9.45 -22.63 -1.09
N LYS A 126 10.42 -23.48 -0.69
CA LYS A 126 10.64 -23.82 0.72
C LYS A 126 10.94 -22.57 1.55
N LEU A 127 11.90 -21.74 1.14
CA LEU A 127 12.25 -20.49 1.84
C LEU A 127 11.04 -19.54 1.96
N ARG A 128 10.21 -19.46 0.91
CA ARG A 128 8.97 -18.66 0.92
C ARG A 128 7.93 -19.21 1.89
N SER A 129 7.79 -20.53 1.98
CA SER A 129 6.83 -21.17 2.88
C SER A 129 7.20 -20.94 4.35
N GLU A 130 8.48 -21.08 4.69
CA GLU A 130 9.01 -20.91 6.05
C GLU A 130 9.07 -19.43 6.47
N HIS A 131 9.43 -18.52 5.55
CA HIS A 131 9.69 -17.11 5.84
C HIS A 131 8.89 -16.17 4.93
N LYS A 132 7.56 -16.36 4.90
CA LYS A 132 6.66 -15.71 3.94
C LYS A 132 6.75 -14.18 3.92
N LYS A 133 6.93 -13.53 5.08
CA LYS A 133 6.93 -12.05 5.17
C LYS A 133 8.28 -11.50 4.72
N GLU A 134 9.37 -12.06 5.22
CA GLU A 134 10.75 -11.72 4.89
C GLU A 134 11.00 -11.94 3.41
N PHE A 135 10.56 -13.08 2.87
CA PHE A 135 10.68 -13.40 1.44
C PHE A 135 10.01 -12.34 0.57
N LYS A 136 8.80 -11.86 0.94
CA LYS A 136 8.12 -10.79 0.20
C LYS A 136 8.89 -9.47 0.22
N VAL A 137 9.45 -9.09 1.37
CA VAL A 137 10.26 -7.88 1.50
C VAL A 137 11.52 -7.98 0.66
N ILE A 138 12.24 -9.09 0.73
CA ILE A 138 13.44 -9.36 -0.08
C ILE A 138 13.10 -9.32 -1.56
N GLN A 139 12.05 -10.03 -1.99
CA GLN A 139 11.62 -10.05 -3.39
C GLN A 139 11.28 -8.65 -3.91
N TYR A 140 10.60 -7.84 -3.10
CA TYR A 140 10.31 -6.44 -3.44
C TYR A 140 11.60 -5.61 -3.54
N ALA A 141 12.50 -5.71 -2.57
CA ALA A 141 13.78 -5.00 -2.60
C ALA A 141 14.59 -5.35 -3.85
N MET A 142 14.71 -6.64 -4.18
CA MET A 142 15.42 -7.09 -5.38
C MET A 142 14.77 -6.60 -6.68
N LYS A 143 13.44 -6.51 -6.72
CA LYS A 143 12.71 -5.94 -7.86
C LYS A 143 13.01 -4.44 -8.02
N VAL A 144 13.00 -3.68 -6.94
CA VAL A 144 13.29 -2.24 -6.95
C VAL A 144 14.73 -1.96 -7.35
N LEU A 145 15.67 -2.78 -6.88
CA LEU A 145 17.10 -2.67 -7.19
C LEU A 145 17.47 -3.21 -8.58
N SER A 146 16.55 -3.89 -9.27
CA SER A 146 16.80 -4.43 -10.61
C SER A 146 17.01 -3.31 -11.64
N PRO A 147 18.04 -3.38 -12.50
CA PRO A 147 18.27 -2.40 -13.57
C PRO A 147 17.08 -2.25 -14.54
N ARG A 148 16.27 -3.30 -14.71
CA ARG A 148 15.07 -3.26 -15.55
C ARG A 148 14.00 -2.31 -15.00
N HIS A 149 13.89 -2.21 -13.67
CA HIS A 149 12.94 -1.31 -13.03
C HIS A 149 13.36 0.17 -13.14
N GLN A 150 14.67 0.43 -13.19
CA GLN A 150 15.22 1.77 -13.39
C GLN A 150 14.96 2.31 -14.81
N ARG A 151 15.05 1.46 -15.85
CA ARG A 151 14.81 1.88 -17.24
C ARG A 151 13.36 2.29 -17.52
N SER A 152 12.39 1.59 -16.92
CA SER A 152 10.97 1.92 -17.07
C SER A 152 10.63 3.32 -16.56
N ARG A 153 11.21 3.75 -15.43
CA ARG A 153 10.95 5.09 -14.87
C ARG A 153 11.58 6.24 -15.66
N ARG A 154 12.65 5.97 -16.41
CA ARG A 154 13.35 6.99 -17.21
C ARG A 154 12.57 7.34 -18.47
N ASN A 155 11.92 6.35 -19.09
CA ASN A 155 11.13 6.56 -20.30
C ASN A 155 9.81 7.32 -20.04
N ASP A 156 9.22 7.19 -18.85
CA ASP A 156 8.00 7.95 -18.48
C ASP A 156 8.24 9.46 -18.25
N LYS A 157 9.50 9.87 -18.06
CA LYS A 157 9.86 11.29 -17.83
C LYS A 157 10.46 12.00 -19.05
N GLY A 158 10.61 11.31 -20.18
CA GLY A 158 11.21 11.88 -21.41
C GLY A 158 10.22 12.47 -22.42
N GLY A 159 8.91 12.48 -22.11
CA GLY A 159 7.85 12.76 -23.08
C GLY A 159 7.29 14.18 -23.12
N GLN A 160 7.94 15.18 -22.53
CA GLN A 160 7.58 16.59 -22.71
C GLN A 160 8.84 17.45 -22.75
N VAL A 161 9.43 17.59 -23.93
CA VAL A 161 10.26 18.76 -24.25
C VAL A 161 9.31 19.77 -24.91
N PRO A 162 9.10 20.97 -24.34
CA PRO A 162 8.35 22.02 -25.01
C PRO A 162 9.08 22.42 -26.29
N LYS A 163 8.38 22.42 -27.43
CA LYS A 163 8.91 23.03 -28.65
C LYS A 163 8.98 24.55 -28.40
N GLU A 164 10.20 25.07 -28.27
CA GLU A 164 10.44 26.51 -28.36
C GLU A 164 9.89 27.00 -29.71
N LYS A 165 8.92 27.92 -29.64
CA LYS A 165 8.53 28.73 -30.78
C LYS A 165 9.70 29.66 -31.07
N LYS A 166 10.30 29.53 -32.25
CA LYS A 166 11.09 30.62 -32.83
C LYS A 166 10.08 31.70 -33.26
N GLU A 167 10.08 32.83 -32.57
CA GLU A 167 9.55 34.07 -33.10
C GLU A 167 10.57 34.63 -34.09
N GLU A 168 10.14 34.78 -35.35
CA GLU A 168 10.79 35.63 -36.34
C GLU A 168 10.45 37.10 -36.02
N ALA A 169 11.49 37.92 -35.91
CA ALA A 169 11.49 39.33 -36.26
C ALA A 169 12.89 39.69 -36.75
#